data_AF-A0A444IUJ9-F1
#
_entry.id   AF-A0A444IUJ9-F1
#
_cell.length_a   1.000
_cell.length_b   1.000
_cell.length_c   1.000
_cell.angle_alpha   90.00
_cell.angle_beta   90.00
_cell.angle_gamma   90.00
#
_symmetry.space_group_name_H-M   'P 1'
#
loop_
_entity.id
_entity.type
_entity.pdbx_description
1 polymer ?
#
loop_
_entity_poly.entity_id
_entity_poly.type
_entity_poly.pdbx_seq_one_letter_code
_entity_poly.pdbx_strand_id
1 'polypeptide(L)'
;MHQITTMKKKLSEKEEKEFQEWLKRDDDSTCETYHDYATYVLPDLDYKYQLIAIKNLVAVHKDISDKNTQEIETLNEAIEKVTRRDYKEYLFGQRGEQLYVNSYVNAAHSMAAVGMLAPFMESIFFQSFLGIEKGENESFFPDLNIDLVENKSSNLHQRWVQATHEKWDCHFVWHKNRRQEDLVKGILQLSEATGLKEFLPEDLEITLKVLFAYRNKMFHFGLEWPSEEREKFWQRIQNEKWPSNWIEAATKNNDEHLIIYISDAFITHCLDSAEAIIDGISRFVFKAAEQQLKQYNKRVSEN
;
A
#
# COMPACT_ATOMS: atom_id res chain seq x y z
N MET A 1 8.22 -36.51 -32.19
CA MET A 1 7.55 -35.36 -32.84
C MET A 1 6.05 -35.52 -32.66
N HIS A 2 5.52 -35.05 -31.53
CA HIS A 2 4.09 -35.06 -31.22
C HIS A 2 3.61 -33.61 -31.31
N GLN A 3 2.83 -33.28 -32.34
CA GLN A 3 2.23 -31.96 -32.49
C GLN A 3 1.06 -31.87 -31.50
N ILE A 4 1.20 -30.99 -30.51
CA ILE A 4 0.09 -30.55 -29.66
C ILE A 4 -0.69 -29.54 -30.49
N THR A 5 -1.81 -29.98 -31.06
CA THR A 5 -2.79 -29.11 -31.72
C THR A 5 -3.63 -28.45 -30.64
N THR A 6 -3.26 -27.25 -30.21
CA THR A 6 -4.09 -26.41 -29.34
C THR A 6 -5.25 -25.85 -30.17
N MET A 7 -6.40 -26.53 -30.20
CA MET A 7 -7.64 -25.95 -30.73
C MET A 7 -8.12 -24.87 -29.77
N LYS A 8 -7.93 -23.60 -30.15
CA LYS A 8 -8.58 -22.45 -29.49
C LYS A 8 -10.07 -22.52 -29.79
N LYS A 9 -10.88 -22.83 -28.77
CA LYS A 9 -12.34 -22.83 -28.83
C LYS A 9 -12.80 -21.38 -29.14
N LYS A 10 -13.60 -21.19 -30.18
CA LYS A 10 -14.29 -19.91 -30.42
C LYS A 10 -15.32 -19.72 -29.31
N LEU A 11 -15.36 -18.52 -28.70
CA LEU A 11 -16.51 -18.08 -27.92
C LEU A 11 -17.79 -18.27 -28.74
N SER A 12 -18.82 -18.81 -28.12
CA SER A 12 -20.17 -18.84 -28.67
C SER A 12 -20.77 -17.44 -28.68
N GLU A 13 -21.70 -17.18 -29.61
CA GLU A 13 -22.43 -15.91 -29.70
C GLU A 13 -23.11 -15.52 -28.37
N LYS A 14 -23.44 -16.52 -27.54
CA LYS A 14 -24.00 -16.33 -26.20
C LYS A 14 -22.95 -15.79 -25.22
N GLU A 15 -21.75 -16.37 -25.20
CA GLU A 15 -20.64 -15.92 -24.33
C GLU A 15 -20.14 -14.53 -24.76
N GLU A 16 -20.12 -14.25 -26.06
CA GLU A 16 -19.82 -12.91 -26.59
C GLU A 16 -20.85 -11.88 -26.13
N LYS A 17 -22.14 -12.22 -26.19
CA LYS A 17 -23.21 -11.34 -25.73
C LYS A 17 -23.18 -11.14 -24.21
N GLU A 18 -22.92 -12.19 -23.43
CA GLU A 18 -22.77 -12.10 -21.97
C GLU A 18 -21.57 -11.23 -21.57
N PHE A 19 -20.44 -11.34 -22.28
CA PHE A 19 -19.27 -10.50 -22.03
C PHE A 19 -19.49 -9.04 -22.45
N GLN A 20 -20.16 -8.80 -23.58
CA GLN A 20 -20.54 -7.45 -24.02
C GLN A 20 -21.59 -6.81 -23.09
N GLU A 21 -22.53 -7.59 -22.56
CA GLU A 21 -23.48 -7.13 -21.54
C GLU A 21 -22.78 -6.88 -20.19
N TRP A 22 -21.77 -7.69 -19.85
CA TRP A 22 -20.93 -7.49 -18.67
C TRP A 22 -20.14 -6.18 -18.74
N LEU A 23 -19.48 -5.87 -19.88
CA LEU A 23 -18.80 -4.57 -20.08
C LEU A 23 -19.76 -3.37 -20.09
N LYS A 24 -21.01 -3.55 -20.52
CA LYS A 24 -22.03 -2.49 -20.58
C LYS A 24 -22.72 -2.21 -19.25
N ARG A 25 -22.67 -3.14 -18.28
CA ARG A 25 -23.22 -2.91 -16.94
C ARG A 25 -22.49 -1.81 -16.16
N ASP A 26 -21.24 -1.52 -16.54
CA ASP A 26 -20.38 -0.55 -15.86
C ASP A 26 -20.42 0.88 -16.43
N ASP A 27 -21.11 1.11 -17.57
CA ASP A 27 -21.27 2.46 -18.16
C ASP A 27 -22.40 3.25 -17.49
N ASP A 28 -23.22 2.61 -16.64
CA ASP A 28 -24.27 3.27 -15.86
C ASP A 28 -23.69 3.73 -14.51
N SER A 29 -23.27 4.99 -14.49
CA SER A 29 -22.52 5.78 -13.49
C SER A 29 -22.95 5.76 -12.00
N THR A 30 -23.57 4.70 -11.47
CA THR A 30 -24.08 4.64 -10.09
C THR A 30 -23.83 3.34 -9.31
N CYS A 31 -23.09 2.36 -9.84
CA CYS A 31 -22.82 1.10 -9.12
C CYS A 31 -21.31 0.80 -9.08
N GLU A 32 -20.72 0.72 -7.89
CA GLU A 32 -19.52 -0.08 -7.58
C GLU A 32 -18.41 -0.09 -8.66
N THR A 33 -17.99 1.11 -9.05
CA THR A 33 -17.15 1.41 -10.21
C THR A 33 -15.73 0.84 -10.08
N TYR A 34 -15.31 -0.03 -11.01
CA TYR A 34 -13.97 -0.65 -11.17
C TYR A 34 -13.43 -1.49 -10.00
N HIS A 35 -13.77 -1.21 -8.75
CA HIS A 35 -13.10 -1.79 -7.58
C HIS A 35 -13.23 -3.33 -7.45
N ASP A 36 -14.14 -3.93 -8.19
CA ASP A 36 -14.35 -5.38 -8.24
C ASP A 36 -13.37 -6.10 -9.15
N TYR A 37 -12.72 -5.41 -10.09
CA TYR A 37 -11.79 -6.05 -11.02
C TYR A 37 -10.50 -6.51 -10.33
N ALA A 38 -10.10 -5.87 -9.23
CA ALA A 38 -8.99 -6.35 -8.42
C ALA A 38 -9.23 -7.76 -7.85
N THR A 39 -10.48 -8.20 -7.66
CA THR A 39 -10.79 -9.55 -7.15
C THR A 39 -10.27 -10.66 -8.05
N TYR A 40 -10.12 -10.41 -9.36
CA TYR A 40 -9.56 -11.40 -10.28
C TYR A 40 -8.10 -11.71 -9.97
N VAL A 41 -7.32 -10.71 -9.56
CA VAL A 41 -5.89 -10.88 -9.23
C VAL A 41 -5.62 -10.93 -7.72
N LEU A 42 -6.64 -10.73 -6.89
CA LEU A 42 -6.58 -10.86 -5.43
C LEU A 42 -7.61 -11.89 -4.91
N PRO A 43 -7.70 -13.11 -5.50
CA PRO A 43 -8.79 -14.04 -5.17
C PRO A 43 -8.73 -14.54 -3.72
N ASP A 44 -7.53 -14.59 -3.14
CA ASP A 44 -7.29 -15.13 -1.80
C ASP A 44 -7.19 -14.04 -0.72
N LEU A 45 -7.35 -12.75 -1.11
CA LEU A 45 -7.24 -11.62 -0.19
C LEU A 45 -8.56 -10.87 -0.10
N ASP A 46 -9.18 -10.90 1.08
CA ASP A 46 -10.37 -10.10 1.36
C ASP A 46 -10.00 -8.64 1.68
N TYR A 47 -9.43 -7.96 0.68
CA TYR A 47 -8.80 -6.65 0.84
C TYR A 47 -9.79 -5.58 1.29
N LYS A 48 -11.07 -5.68 0.90
CA LYS A 48 -12.12 -4.72 1.27
C LYS A 48 -12.38 -4.76 2.79
N TYR A 49 -12.68 -5.93 3.34
CA TYR A 49 -12.97 -6.02 4.77
C TYR A 49 -11.71 -5.82 5.62
N GLN A 50 -10.53 -6.24 5.13
CA GLN A 50 -9.28 -5.92 5.80
C GLN A 50 -9.07 -4.40 5.89
N LEU A 51 -9.21 -3.66 4.79
CA LEU A 51 -9.04 -2.21 4.80
C LEU A 51 -10.07 -1.52 5.71
N ILE A 52 -11.33 -1.96 5.70
CA ILE A 52 -12.36 -1.45 6.62
C ILE A 52 -11.94 -1.68 8.08
N ALA A 53 -11.45 -2.87 8.41
CA ALA A 53 -10.98 -3.18 9.76
C ALA A 53 -9.79 -2.28 10.17
N ILE A 54 -8.84 -2.05 9.26
CA ILE A 54 -7.69 -1.16 9.49
C ILE A 54 -8.16 0.28 9.72
N LYS A 55 -9.06 0.80 8.86
CA LYS A 55 -9.65 2.14 9.01
C LYS A 55 -10.31 2.31 10.38
N ASN A 56 -11.10 1.32 10.81
CA ASN A 56 -11.78 1.35 12.10
C ASN A 56 -10.79 1.34 13.27
N LEU A 57 -9.75 0.51 13.22
CA LEU A 57 -8.71 0.46 14.25
C LEU A 57 -8.00 1.82 14.39
N VAL A 58 -7.57 2.37 13.26
CA VAL A 58 -6.88 3.67 13.22
C VAL A 58 -7.77 4.77 13.78
N ALA A 59 -9.05 4.82 13.41
CA ALA A 59 -9.99 5.82 13.90
C ALA A 59 -10.17 5.75 15.43
N VAL A 60 -10.31 4.55 15.99
CA VAL A 60 -10.43 4.36 17.44
C VAL A 60 -9.20 4.88 18.18
N HIS A 61 -8.00 4.61 17.67
CA HIS A 61 -6.78 5.11 18.30
C HIS A 61 -6.61 6.61 18.13
N LYS A 62 -7.03 7.17 16.99
CA LYS A 62 -7.05 8.61 16.76
C LYS A 62 -7.94 9.32 17.78
N ASP A 63 -9.16 8.82 18.01
CA ASP A 63 -10.07 9.37 19.03
C ASP A 63 -9.45 9.38 20.44
N ILE A 64 -8.59 8.41 20.75
CA ILE A 64 -7.87 8.34 22.03
C ILE A 64 -6.74 9.38 22.07
N SER A 65 -5.97 9.53 20.99
CA SER A 65 -4.91 10.56 20.90
C SER A 65 -5.50 11.98 20.97
N ASP A 66 -6.63 12.22 20.29
CA ASP A 66 -7.33 13.50 20.29
C ASP A 66 -7.82 13.86 21.72
N LYS A 67 -8.36 12.89 22.46
CA LYS A 67 -8.76 13.08 23.88
C LYS A 67 -7.59 13.44 24.78
N ASN A 68 -6.46 12.75 24.64
CA ASN A 68 -5.27 13.06 25.44
C ASN A 68 -4.71 14.46 25.13
N THR A 69 -4.77 14.87 23.87
CA THR A 69 -4.41 16.24 23.46
C THR A 69 -5.33 17.26 24.11
N GLN A 70 -6.65 17.00 24.13
CA GLN A 70 -7.63 17.87 24.78
C GLN A 70 -7.43 17.97 26.31
N GLU A 71 -6.99 16.89 26.97
CA GLU A 71 -6.63 16.92 28.40
C GLU A 71 -5.43 17.84 28.66
N ILE A 72 -4.41 17.82 27.79
CA ILE A 72 -3.25 18.72 27.87
C ILE A 72 -3.69 20.18 27.68
N GLU A 73 -4.56 20.46 26.72
CA GLU A 73 -5.11 21.79 26.50
C GLU A 73 -5.91 22.29 27.71
N THR A 74 -6.74 21.42 28.30
CA THR A 74 -7.49 21.72 29.53
C THR A 74 -6.56 22.09 30.69
N LEU A 75 -5.45 21.35 30.85
CA LEU A 75 -4.43 21.65 31.85
C LEU A 75 -3.73 22.99 31.57
N ASN A 76 -3.42 23.29 30.30
CA ASN A 76 -2.84 24.58 29.91
C ASN A 76 -3.76 25.75 30.29
N GLU A 77 -5.04 25.66 29.96
CA GLU A 77 -6.03 26.68 30.34
C GLU A 77 -6.15 26.84 31.86
N ALA A 78 -6.13 25.74 32.60
CA ALA A 78 -6.21 25.77 34.06
C ALA A 78 -4.98 26.47 34.68
N ILE A 79 -3.78 26.20 34.15
CA ILE A 79 -2.52 26.83 34.58
C ILE A 79 -2.57 28.35 34.37
N GLU A 80 -3.17 28.82 33.29
CA GLU A 80 -3.32 30.25 32.99
C GLU A 80 -4.28 30.95 33.95
N LYS A 81 -5.38 30.28 34.33
CA LYS A 81 -6.44 30.84 35.17
C LYS A 81 -6.11 30.84 36.67
N VAL A 82 -5.21 29.96 37.13
CA VAL A 82 -4.87 29.81 38.55
C VAL A 82 -3.85 30.85 39.02
N THR A 83 -4.19 31.56 40.11
CA THR A 83 -3.30 32.55 40.76
C THR A 83 -2.52 31.98 41.94
N ARG A 84 -3.05 30.94 42.61
CA ARG A 84 -2.40 30.31 43.77
C ARG A 84 -1.16 29.53 43.32
N ARG A 85 0.01 29.94 43.79
CA ARG A 85 1.31 29.39 43.40
C ARG A 85 1.40 27.86 43.58
N ASP A 86 1.14 27.33 44.78
CA ASP A 86 1.29 25.89 45.05
C ASP A 86 0.40 25.04 44.12
N TYR A 87 -0.81 25.52 43.83
CA TYR A 87 -1.73 24.83 42.95
C TYR A 87 -1.30 24.91 41.49
N LYS A 88 -0.72 26.04 41.09
CA LYS A 88 -0.10 26.19 39.77
C LYS A 88 1.09 25.26 39.59
N GLU A 89 1.94 25.09 40.60
CA GLU A 89 3.06 24.14 40.60
C GLU A 89 2.56 22.69 40.47
N TYR A 90 1.49 22.32 41.18
CA TYR A 90 0.83 21.01 41.02
C TYR A 90 0.33 20.77 39.58
N LEU A 91 -0.35 21.74 38.96
CA LEU A 91 -0.84 21.63 37.59
C LEU A 91 0.30 21.53 36.56
N PHE A 92 1.44 22.20 36.79
CA PHE A 92 2.63 22.00 35.95
C PHE A 92 3.17 20.58 36.03
N GLY A 93 3.16 19.96 37.22
CA GLY A 93 3.53 18.55 37.39
C GLY A 93 2.61 17.62 36.59
N GLN A 94 1.29 17.77 36.76
CA GLN A 94 0.27 17.02 36.02
C GLN A 94 0.44 17.17 34.50
N ARG A 95 0.64 18.40 34.01
CA ARG A 95 0.88 18.64 32.58
C ARG A 95 2.16 17.96 32.09
N GLY A 96 3.24 17.99 32.88
CA GLY A 96 4.50 17.34 32.54
C GLY A 96 4.33 15.83 32.38
N GLU A 97 3.62 15.19 33.31
CA GLU A 97 3.26 13.77 33.23
C GLU A 97 2.41 13.48 31.99
N GLN A 98 1.39 14.30 31.73
CA GLN A 98 0.49 14.10 30.59
C GLN A 98 1.22 14.25 29.24
N LEU A 99 2.11 15.23 29.09
CA LEU A 99 2.95 15.39 27.89
C LEU A 99 3.84 14.16 27.65
N TYR A 100 4.40 13.60 28.72
CA TYR A 100 5.20 12.38 28.64
C TYR A 100 4.35 11.20 28.17
N VAL A 101 3.22 10.94 28.85
CA VAL A 101 2.29 9.85 28.49
C VAL A 101 1.79 10.00 27.05
N ASN A 102 1.42 11.21 26.63
CA ASN A 102 0.92 11.47 25.29
C ASN A 102 1.92 11.07 24.19
N SER A 103 3.21 11.29 24.44
CA SER A 103 4.26 10.89 23.49
C SER A 103 4.30 9.38 23.28
N TYR A 104 4.09 8.58 24.33
CA TYR A 104 4.00 7.13 24.21
C TYR A 104 2.69 6.68 23.57
N VAL A 105 1.58 7.37 23.85
CA VAL A 105 0.29 7.07 23.20
C VAL A 105 0.39 7.29 21.69
N ASN A 106 1.02 8.38 21.25
CA ASN A 106 1.21 8.66 19.82
C ASN A 106 2.13 7.61 19.14
N ALA A 107 3.20 7.19 19.82
CA ALA A 107 4.04 6.10 19.33
C ALA A 107 3.31 4.75 19.29
N ALA A 108 2.46 4.46 20.28
CA ALA A 108 1.64 3.25 20.29
C ALA A 108 0.57 3.28 19.19
N HIS A 109 -0.06 4.43 18.94
CA HIS A 109 -0.96 4.63 17.79
C HIS A 109 -0.22 4.37 16.47
N SER A 110 0.96 4.96 16.31
CA SER A 110 1.82 4.74 15.15
C SER A 110 2.17 3.26 14.96
N MET A 111 2.54 2.55 16.04
CA MET A 111 2.85 1.13 16.00
C MET A 111 1.65 0.29 15.53
N ALA A 112 0.46 0.57 16.07
CA ALA A 112 -0.77 -0.10 15.67
C ALA A 112 -1.09 0.15 14.19
N ALA A 113 -0.96 1.40 13.73
CA ALA A 113 -1.21 1.77 12.34
C ALA A 113 -0.24 1.07 11.38
N VAL A 114 1.08 1.19 11.58
CA VAL A 114 2.07 0.56 10.67
C VAL A 114 2.11 -0.95 10.77
N GLY A 115 1.74 -1.50 11.94
CA GLY A 115 1.59 -2.94 12.14
C GLY A 115 0.50 -3.56 11.29
N MET A 116 -0.50 -2.77 10.88
CA MET A 116 -1.56 -3.21 9.99
C MET A 116 -1.33 -2.77 8.54
N LEU A 117 -0.93 -1.51 8.31
CA LEU A 117 -0.79 -0.93 6.97
C LEU A 117 0.36 -1.55 6.16
N ALA A 118 1.53 -1.74 6.77
CA ALA A 118 2.69 -2.27 6.05
C ALA A 118 2.46 -3.70 5.53
N PRO A 119 2.04 -4.69 6.35
CA PRO A 119 1.74 -6.03 5.82
C PRO A 119 0.55 -6.04 4.87
N PHE A 120 -0.43 -5.14 5.02
CA PHE A 120 -1.55 -5.02 4.10
C PHE A 120 -1.10 -4.57 2.70
N MET A 121 -0.31 -3.49 2.61
CA MET A 121 0.24 -3.03 1.33
C MET A 121 1.15 -4.08 0.68
N GLU A 122 2.01 -4.72 1.46
CA GLU A 122 2.85 -5.84 1.00
C GLU A 122 2.00 -6.98 0.43
N SER A 123 0.95 -7.39 1.15
CA SER A 123 0.04 -8.46 0.74
C SER A 123 -0.72 -8.12 -0.54
N ILE A 124 -1.21 -6.88 -0.69
CA ILE A 124 -1.86 -6.44 -1.93
C ILE A 124 -0.92 -6.63 -3.12
N PHE A 125 0.31 -6.11 -3.03
CA PHE A 125 1.24 -6.22 -4.14
C PHE A 125 1.63 -7.68 -4.40
N PHE A 126 2.07 -8.40 -3.38
CA PHE A 126 2.50 -9.78 -3.53
C PHE A 126 1.39 -10.66 -4.12
N GLN A 127 0.17 -10.60 -3.57
CA GLN A 127 -0.95 -11.37 -4.08
C GLN A 127 -1.37 -10.92 -5.48
N SER A 128 -1.37 -9.61 -5.77
CA SER A 128 -1.71 -9.12 -7.11
C SER A 128 -0.75 -9.66 -8.17
N PHE A 129 0.54 -9.74 -7.88
CA PHE A 129 1.52 -10.27 -8.83
C PHE A 129 1.38 -11.79 -9.03
N LEU A 130 1.10 -12.55 -7.96
CA LEU A 130 0.78 -13.97 -8.08
C LEU A 130 -0.53 -14.20 -8.85
N GLY A 131 -1.53 -13.34 -8.63
CA GLY A 131 -2.76 -13.32 -9.40
C GLY A 131 -2.47 -13.08 -10.88
N ILE A 132 -1.70 -12.03 -11.21
CA ILE A 132 -1.29 -11.75 -12.58
C ILE A 132 -0.59 -12.98 -13.20
N GLU A 133 0.36 -13.60 -12.49
CA GLU A 133 1.02 -14.84 -12.92
C GLU A 133 0.01 -15.95 -13.23
N LYS A 134 -0.94 -16.19 -12.34
CA LYS A 134 -1.98 -17.22 -12.52
C LYS A 134 -2.84 -16.91 -13.74
N GLY A 135 -3.21 -15.65 -13.93
CA GLY A 135 -3.94 -15.17 -15.09
C GLY A 135 -3.26 -15.47 -16.41
N GLU A 136 -1.95 -15.38 -16.45
CA GLU A 136 -1.16 -15.73 -17.62
C GLU A 136 -1.12 -17.24 -17.87
N ASN A 137 -0.99 -18.05 -16.83
CA ASN A 137 -0.81 -19.49 -16.96
C ASN A 137 -2.14 -20.23 -17.21
N GLU A 138 -3.22 -19.77 -16.60
CA GLU A 138 -4.51 -20.48 -16.58
C GLU A 138 -5.60 -19.73 -17.36
N SER A 139 -5.34 -18.49 -17.82
CA SER A 139 -6.34 -17.56 -18.37
C SER A 139 -7.52 -17.35 -17.43
N PHE A 140 -7.55 -16.21 -16.74
CA PHE A 140 -8.68 -15.81 -15.87
C PHE A 140 -10.05 -15.89 -16.54
N PHE A 141 -10.04 -15.74 -17.86
CA PHE A 141 -11.18 -15.94 -18.73
C PHE A 141 -10.77 -16.98 -19.78
N PRO A 142 -11.02 -18.28 -19.52
CA PRO A 142 -10.55 -19.38 -20.36
C PRO A 142 -10.96 -19.25 -21.83
N ASP A 143 -12.13 -18.64 -22.07
CA ASP A 143 -12.66 -18.43 -23.41
C ASP A 143 -12.11 -17.15 -24.10
N LEU A 144 -11.48 -16.22 -23.36
CA LEU A 144 -10.93 -14.96 -23.88
C LEU A 144 -9.39 -14.94 -24.01
N ASN A 145 -8.68 -15.85 -23.33
CA ASN A 145 -7.22 -16.00 -23.40
C ASN A 145 -6.46 -14.66 -23.21
N ILE A 146 -6.72 -14.01 -22.06
CA ILE A 146 -6.26 -12.65 -21.73
C ILE A 146 -4.82 -12.68 -21.22
N ASP A 147 -3.87 -12.15 -22.00
CA ASP A 147 -2.54 -11.79 -21.49
C ASP A 147 -2.63 -10.42 -20.80
N LEU A 148 -2.35 -10.39 -19.50
CA LEU A 148 -2.34 -9.15 -18.69
C LEU A 148 -1.08 -8.29 -18.91
N VAL A 149 -0.02 -8.85 -19.50
CA VAL A 149 1.27 -8.17 -19.68
C VAL A 149 1.51 -7.85 -21.15
N GLU A 150 1.40 -6.57 -21.52
CA GLU A 150 1.52 -6.07 -22.89
C GLU A 150 2.89 -6.34 -23.54
N ASN A 151 3.97 -6.50 -22.76
CA ASN A 151 5.36 -6.43 -23.26
C ASN A 151 6.22 -7.70 -23.07
N LYS A 152 5.61 -8.87 -22.87
CA LYS A 152 6.34 -10.15 -22.72
C LYS A 152 7.27 -10.49 -23.88
N SER A 153 6.89 -10.12 -25.10
CA SER A 153 7.66 -10.46 -26.32
C SER A 153 9.00 -9.73 -26.38
N SER A 154 9.17 -8.66 -25.60
CA SER A 154 10.46 -8.05 -25.39
C SER A 154 11.18 -8.82 -24.27
N ASN A 155 12.12 -9.68 -24.63
CA ASN A 155 13.11 -10.27 -23.70
C ASN A 155 14.03 -9.19 -23.05
N LEU A 156 13.57 -7.96 -22.92
CA LEU A 156 14.33 -6.79 -22.50
C LEU A 156 14.30 -6.59 -20.98
N HIS A 157 13.20 -6.95 -20.31
CA HIS A 157 13.11 -6.78 -18.86
C HIS A 157 13.80 -7.93 -18.12
N GLN A 158 14.65 -7.58 -17.13
CA GLN A 158 15.56 -8.53 -16.47
C GLN A 158 14.83 -9.67 -15.73
N ARG A 159 13.60 -9.43 -15.28
CA ARG A 159 12.74 -10.45 -14.65
C ARG A 159 12.34 -11.58 -15.61
N TRP A 160 12.16 -11.29 -16.90
CA TRP A 160 11.71 -12.29 -17.88
C TRP A 160 12.80 -13.29 -18.28
N VAL A 161 14.04 -13.06 -17.85
CA VAL A 161 15.19 -13.95 -18.07
C VAL A 161 15.33 -15.00 -16.96
N GLN A 162 14.62 -14.86 -15.84
CA GLN A 162 14.79 -15.69 -14.65
C GLN A 162 13.84 -16.91 -14.60
N ALA A 163 14.10 -17.83 -13.67
CA ALA A 163 13.25 -19.00 -13.39
C ALA A 163 11.79 -18.61 -13.11
N THR A 164 10.87 -19.52 -13.43
CA THR A 164 9.47 -19.20 -13.73
C THR A 164 8.68 -18.56 -12.59
N HIS A 165 8.90 -18.93 -11.33
CA HIS A 165 8.09 -18.43 -10.21
C HIS A 165 8.77 -17.27 -9.44
N GLU A 166 10.09 -17.28 -9.28
CA GLU A 166 10.81 -16.21 -8.55
C GLU A 166 10.73 -14.84 -9.26
N LYS A 167 10.47 -14.84 -10.58
CA LYS A 167 10.31 -13.60 -11.34
C LYS A 167 9.08 -12.78 -10.92
N TRP A 168 8.07 -13.44 -10.33
CA TRP A 168 6.83 -12.83 -9.85
C TRP A 168 6.85 -12.44 -8.37
N ASP A 169 7.93 -12.79 -7.67
CA ASP A 169 8.10 -12.40 -6.29
C ASP A 169 8.59 -10.94 -6.20
N CYS A 170 7.81 -10.08 -5.55
CA CYS A 170 8.11 -8.67 -5.34
C CYS A 170 9.09 -8.41 -4.18
N HIS A 171 9.45 -9.41 -3.38
CA HIS A 171 10.48 -9.26 -2.35
C HIS A 171 11.88 -9.15 -2.95
N PHE A 172 12.06 -9.65 -4.18
CA PHE A 172 13.34 -9.63 -4.88
C PHE A 172 13.41 -8.55 -5.94
N VAL A 173 14.58 -7.93 -6.08
CA VAL A 173 14.97 -7.09 -7.21
C VAL A 173 16.09 -7.77 -7.99
N TRP A 174 16.01 -7.66 -9.32
CA TRP A 174 16.97 -8.25 -10.24
C TRP A 174 17.80 -7.18 -10.92
N HIS A 175 19.12 -7.27 -10.78
CA HIS A 175 20.09 -6.40 -11.43
C HIS A 175 21.26 -7.20 -11.99
N LYS A 176 21.45 -7.19 -13.32
CA LYS A 176 22.60 -7.83 -14.00
C LYS A 176 22.80 -9.29 -13.54
N ASN A 177 21.72 -10.07 -13.51
CA ASN A 177 21.66 -11.47 -13.02
C ASN A 177 22.01 -11.66 -11.53
N ARG A 178 21.97 -10.59 -10.71
CA ARG A 178 22.05 -10.70 -9.25
C ARG A 178 20.67 -10.46 -8.65
N ARG A 179 20.31 -11.32 -7.71
CA ARG A 179 19.13 -11.21 -6.86
C ARG A 179 19.51 -10.46 -5.59
N GLN A 180 18.71 -9.47 -5.24
CA GLN A 180 18.78 -8.79 -3.94
C GLN A 180 17.38 -8.73 -3.33
N GLU A 181 17.30 -8.81 -2.00
CA GLU A 181 16.06 -8.60 -1.27
C GLU A 181 15.88 -7.09 -1.02
N ASP A 182 14.82 -6.54 -1.59
CA ASP A 182 14.45 -5.12 -1.48
C ASP A 182 12.98 -5.01 -1.92
N LEU A 183 12.06 -5.15 -0.97
CA LEU A 183 10.62 -5.20 -1.25
C LEU A 183 10.13 -3.99 -2.05
N VAL A 184 10.56 -2.77 -1.67
CA VAL A 184 10.10 -1.56 -2.37
C VAL A 184 10.58 -1.54 -3.81
N LYS A 185 11.87 -1.79 -4.05
CA LYS A 185 12.37 -1.84 -5.44
C LYS A 185 11.81 -3.02 -6.21
N GLY A 186 11.56 -4.14 -5.56
CA GLY A 186 10.98 -5.32 -6.17
C GLY A 186 9.54 -5.06 -6.63
N ILE A 187 8.71 -4.42 -5.80
CA ILE A 187 7.36 -3.94 -6.17
C ILE A 187 7.43 -3.01 -7.39
N LEU A 188 8.28 -1.99 -7.36
CA LEU A 188 8.37 -1.02 -8.46
C LEU A 188 8.86 -1.69 -9.75
N GLN A 189 9.91 -2.51 -9.67
CA GLN A 189 10.45 -3.23 -10.81
C GLN A 189 9.41 -4.19 -11.43
N LEU A 190 8.60 -4.87 -10.62
CA LEU A 190 7.58 -5.77 -11.13
C LEU A 190 6.36 -5.03 -11.67
N SER A 191 6.00 -3.89 -11.07
CA SER A 191 4.98 -2.98 -11.59
C SER A 191 5.38 -2.41 -12.96
N GLU A 192 6.65 -2.09 -13.17
CA GLU A 192 7.19 -1.69 -14.47
C GLU A 192 7.14 -2.84 -15.48
N ALA A 193 7.58 -4.03 -15.07
CA ALA A 193 7.63 -5.20 -15.94
C ALA A 193 6.24 -5.62 -16.46
N THR A 194 5.22 -5.49 -15.62
CA THR A 194 3.84 -5.87 -15.90
C THR A 194 3.04 -4.77 -16.60
N GLY A 195 3.48 -3.51 -16.52
CA GLY A 195 2.72 -2.33 -16.97
C GLY A 195 1.76 -1.77 -15.92
N LEU A 196 1.67 -2.39 -14.74
CA LEU A 196 0.85 -1.92 -13.62
C LEU A 196 1.25 -0.51 -13.16
N LYS A 197 2.52 -0.12 -13.30
CA LYS A 197 3.04 1.19 -12.84
C LYS A 197 2.23 2.38 -13.35
N GLU A 198 1.66 2.33 -14.55
CA GLU A 198 0.87 3.43 -15.13
C GLU A 198 -0.42 3.73 -14.35
N PHE A 199 -0.87 2.79 -13.51
CA PHE A 199 -2.11 2.89 -12.73
C PHE A 199 -1.87 3.15 -11.25
N LEU A 200 -0.61 3.19 -10.81
CA LEU A 200 -0.25 3.34 -9.41
C LEU A 200 -0.01 4.82 -9.05
N PRO A 201 -0.15 5.19 -7.75
CA PRO A 201 0.15 6.54 -7.29
C PRO A 201 1.58 6.98 -7.66
N GLU A 202 1.75 8.22 -8.09
CA GLU A 202 3.06 8.76 -8.50
C GLU A 202 4.10 8.75 -7.36
N ASP A 203 3.63 8.93 -6.13
CA ASP A 203 4.43 8.97 -4.91
C ASP A 203 4.55 7.61 -4.20
N LEU A 204 4.13 6.52 -4.84
CA LEU A 204 4.14 5.17 -4.27
C LEU A 204 5.52 4.80 -3.68
N GLU A 205 6.60 5.11 -4.39
CA GLU A 205 7.96 4.76 -3.93
C GLU A 205 8.27 5.38 -2.56
N ILE A 206 7.97 6.67 -2.39
CA ILE A 206 8.27 7.36 -1.13
C ILE A 206 7.35 6.88 -0.02
N THR A 207 6.06 6.66 -0.31
CA THR A 207 5.08 6.12 0.63
C THR A 207 5.55 4.77 1.19
N LEU A 208 5.91 3.81 0.32
CA LEU A 208 6.38 2.49 0.74
C LEU A 208 7.71 2.57 1.51
N LYS A 209 8.65 3.42 1.07
CA LYS A 209 9.93 3.61 1.78
C LYS A 209 9.73 4.07 3.21
N VAL A 210 8.90 5.10 3.42
CA VAL A 210 8.65 5.63 4.76
C VAL A 210 7.94 4.59 5.62
N LEU A 211 6.88 3.97 5.09
CA LEU A 211 6.07 2.98 5.80
C LEU A 211 6.90 1.78 6.28
N PHE A 212 7.64 1.13 5.37
CA PHE A 212 8.45 -0.05 5.74
C PHE A 212 9.66 0.32 6.59
N ALA A 213 10.30 1.47 6.35
CA ALA A 213 11.42 1.93 7.18
C ALA A 213 10.98 2.15 8.63
N TYR A 214 9.88 2.87 8.84
CA TYR A 214 9.35 3.15 10.16
C TYR A 214 8.86 1.87 10.84
N ARG A 215 8.08 1.02 10.14
CA ARG A 215 7.61 -0.27 10.66
C ARG A 215 8.78 -1.12 11.15
N ASN A 216 9.86 -1.22 10.38
CA ASN A 216 11.01 -2.03 10.77
C ASN A 216 11.65 -1.51 12.05
N LYS A 217 11.83 -0.19 12.21
CA LYS A 217 12.35 0.36 13.46
C LYS A 217 11.43 0.10 14.65
N MET A 218 10.12 0.32 14.50
CA MET A 218 9.15 0.06 15.57
C MET A 218 9.11 -1.40 16.01
N PHE A 219 9.12 -2.34 15.07
CA PHE A 219 9.04 -3.76 15.41
C PHE A 219 10.38 -4.36 15.87
N HIS A 220 11.51 -3.68 15.63
CA HIS A 220 12.81 -4.09 16.16
C HIS A 220 13.13 -3.47 17.52
N PHE A 221 12.71 -2.22 17.78
CA PHE A 221 13.10 -1.48 18.98
C PHE A 221 11.95 -1.10 19.90
N GLY A 222 10.69 -1.37 19.52
CA GLY A 222 9.52 -0.94 20.28
C GLY A 222 9.33 0.57 20.26
N LEU A 223 8.88 1.13 21.38
CA LEU A 223 8.59 2.57 21.51
C LEU A 223 9.83 3.42 21.85
N GLU A 224 10.88 2.79 22.39
CA GLU A 224 12.09 3.46 22.86
C GLU A 224 13.30 3.00 22.07
N TRP A 225 13.61 3.72 21.00
CA TRP A 225 14.74 3.37 20.14
C TRP A 225 16.06 3.81 20.77
N PRO A 226 17.15 3.05 20.57
CA PRO A 226 18.49 3.52 20.90
C PRO A 226 18.77 4.89 20.27
N SER A 227 19.49 5.78 20.98
CA SER A 227 19.76 7.14 20.52
C SER A 227 20.43 7.19 19.14
N GLU A 228 21.39 6.31 18.90
CA GLU A 228 22.06 6.16 17.60
C GLU A 228 21.08 5.82 16.47
N GLU A 229 20.09 4.99 16.75
CA GLU A 229 19.09 4.57 15.78
C GLU A 229 18.05 5.66 15.50
N ARG A 230 17.71 6.47 16.50
CA ARG A 230 16.90 7.69 16.34
C ARG A 230 17.60 8.70 15.44
N GLU A 231 18.88 8.97 15.70
CA GLU A 231 19.68 9.91 14.91
C GLU A 231 19.83 9.44 13.46
N LYS A 232 20.20 8.17 13.23
CA LYS A 232 20.29 7.59 11.88
C LYS A 232 18.96 7.69 11.13
N PHE A 233 17.84 7.40 11.81
CA PHE A 233 16.53 7.51 11.19
C PHE A 233 16.19 8.96 10.86
N TRP A 234 16.48 9.91 11.75
CA TRP A 234 16.24 11.32 11.51
C TRP A 234 17.09 11.87 10.36
N GLN A 235 18.37 11.53 10.30
CA GLN A 235 19.24 11.85 9.17
C GLN A 235 18.71 11.29 7.85
N ARG A 236 18.14 10.08 7.88
CA ARG A 236 17.53 9.46 6.70
C ARG A 236 16.33 10.28 6.19
N ILE A 237 15.44 10.72 7.08
CA ILE A 237 14.30 11.59 6.73
C ILE A 237 14.79 12.83 5.96
N GLN A 238 15.85 13.48 6.46
CA GLN A 238 16.42 14.68 5.83
C GLN A 238 17.10 14.38 4.48
N ASN A 239 17.92 13.33 4.44
CA ASN A 239 18.70 12.95 3.25
C ASN A 239 17.80 12.49 2.09
N GLU A 240 16.74 11.74 2.40
CA GLU A 240 15.77 11.26 1.42
C GLU A 240 14.63 12.25 1.17
N LYS A 241 14.63 13.40 1.87
CA LYS A 241 13.66 14.50 1.73
C LYS A 241 12.21 14.04 1.88
N TRP A 242 11.95 13.26 2.92
CA TRP A 242 10.59 12.82 3.21
C TRP A 242 9.69 14.04 3.54
N PRO A 243 8.39 14.00 3.23
CA PRO A 243 7.47 15.08 3.57
C PRO A 243 7.52 15.40 5.07
N SER A 244 7.66 16.68 5.40
CA SER A 244 7.95 17.13 6.77
C SER A 244 6.82 16.88 7.75
N ASN A 245 5.60 16.68 7.25
CA ASN A 245 4.42 16.38 8.06
C ASN A 245 4.14 14.89 8.17
N TRP A 246 5.04 13.99 7.73
CA TRP A 246 4.80 12.54 7.81
C TRP A 246 5.37 11.88 9.06
N ILE A 247 6.53 12.36 9.53
CA ILE A 247 7.17 11.87 10.73
C ILE A 247 7.24 13.01 11.74
N GLU A 248 6.89 12.72 12.98
CA GLU A 248 6.95 13.62 14.12
C GLU A 248 7.88 13.05 15.20
N ALA A 249 8.36 13.93 16.08
CA ALA A 249 9.15 13.51 17.22
C ALA A 249 8.85 14.35 18.45
N ALA A 250 8.72 13.69 19.60
CA ALA A 250 8.80 14.36 20.89
C ALA A 250 10.27 14.68 21.19
N THR A 251 10.60 15.96 21.41
CA THR A 251 11.97 16.42 21.66
C THR A 251 12.17 16.89 23.10
N LYS A 252 13.33 16.60 23.68
CA LYS A 252 13.81 17.25 24.90
C LYS A 252 14.79 18.35 24.55
N ASN A 253 14.58 19.57 25.08
CA ASN A 253 15.45 20.72 24.87
C ASN A 253 15.83 20.97 23.39
N ASN A 254 14.83 20.88 22.50
CA ASN A 254 14.87 21.15 21.05
C ASN A 254 15.79 20.29 20.16
N ASP A 255 16.72 19.50 20.69
CA ASP A 255 17.69 18.77 19.83
C ASP A 255 17.75 17.24 20.08
N GLU A 256 17.19 16.73 21.18
CA GLU A 256 17.16 15.27 21.42
C GLU A 256 15.79 14.69 21.10
N HIS A 257 15.67 14.03 19.95
CA HIS A 257 14.49 13.24 19.59
C HIS A 257 14.35 12.07 20.57
N LEU A 258 13.33 12.09 21.42
CA LEU A 258 13.07 11.06 22.41
C LEU A 258 12.22 9.93 21.82
N ILE A 259 11.10 10.29 21.21
CA ILE A 259 10.11 9.34 20.68
C ILE A 259 9.76 9.79 19.27
N ILE A 260 9.97 8.91 18.29
CA ILE A 260 9.67 9.15 16.88
C ILE A 260 8.38 8.41 16.52
N TYR A 261 7.44 9.12 15.92
CA TYR A 261 6.14 8.57 15.54
C TYR A 261 5.69 9.08 14.17
N ILE A 262 4.80 8.34 13.52
CA ILE A 262 4.19 8.80 12.27
C ILE A 262 3.01 9.71 12.61
N SER A 263 2.78 10.71 11.78
CA SER A 263 1.65 11.63 11.97
C SER A 263 0.35 11.01 11.47
N ASP A 264 -0.77 11.57 11.94
CA ASP A 264 -2.10 11.28 11.40
C ASP A 264 -2.19 11.57 9.90
N ALA A 265 -1.45 12.58 9.42
CA ALA A 265 -1.40 12.92 8.00
C ALA A 265 -0.78 11.78 7.18
N PHE A 266 0.29 11.15 7.66
CA PHE A 266 0.88 10.01 6.97
C PHE A 266 0.04 8.74 7.09
N ILE A 267 -0.60 8.52 8.23
CA ILE A 267 -1.53 7.39 8.40
C ILE A 267 -2.68 7.50 7.39
N THR A 268 -3.30 8.69 7.29
CA THR A 268 -4.37 8.97 6.32
C THR A 268 -3.86 8.78 4.90
N HIS A 269 -2.68 9.33 4.58
CA HIS A 269 -2.03 9.15 3.28
C HIS A 269 -1.82 7.68 2.91
N CYS A 270 -1.42 6.83 3.88
CA CYS A 270 -1.26 5.41 3.64
C CYS A 270 -2.61 4.70 3.38
N LEU A 271 -3.67 5.09 4.09
CA LEU A 271 -5.02 4.55 3.84
C LEU A 271 -5.51 4.92 2.43
N ASP A 272 -5.36 6.19 2.05
CA ASP A 272 -5.73 6.69 0.73
C ASP A 272 -4.89 6.02 -0.37
N SER A 273 -3.58 5.86 -0.13
CA SER A 273 -2.68 5.15 -1.02
C SER A 273 -3.11 3.69 -1.21
N ALA A 274 -3.55 3.00 -0.16
CA ALA A 274 -4.01 1.62 -0.27
C ALA A 274 -5.27 1.53 -1.16
N GLU A 275 -6.23 2.44 -1.01
CA GLU A 275 -7.40 2.51 -1.91
C GLU A 275 -7.00 2.80 -3.35
N ALA A 276 -6.09 3.76 -3.55
CA ALA A 276 -5.59 4.12 -4.88
C ALA A 276 -4.83 2.97 -5.55
N ILE A 277 -4.07 2.16 -4.78
CA ILE A 277 -3.41 0.95 -5.30
C ILE A 277 -4.45 -0.08 -5.74
N ILE A 278 -5.48 -0.35 -4.93
CA ILE A 278 -6.54 -1.30 -5.28
C ILE A 278 -7.31 -0.83 -6.52
N ASP A 279 -7.63 0.46 -6.61
CA ASP A 279 -8.25 1.06 -7.79
C ASP A 279 -7.32 0.97 -9.02
N GLY A 280 -6.03 1.22 -8.84
CA GLY A 280 -5.02 1.08 -9.89
C GLY A 280 -4.92 -0.34 -10.43
N ILE A 281 -4.87 -1.34 -9.55
CA ILE A 281 -4.90 -2.76 -9.91
C ILE A 281 -6.19 -3.10 -10.68
N SER A 282 -7.32 -2.59 -10.21
CA SER A 282 -8.61 -2.80 -10.86
C SER A 282 -8.63 -2.25 -12.29
N ARG A 283 -8.17 -1.01 -12.49
CA ARG A 283 -8.06 -0.37 -13.81
C ARG A 283 -7.10 -1.10 -14.72
N PHE A 284 -5.98 -1.59 -14.18
CA PHE A 284 -5.03 -2.40 -14.92
C PHE A 284 -5.69 -3.67 -15.48
N VAL A 285 -6.40 -4.42 -14.63
CA VAL A 285 -7.13 -5.63 -15.05
C VAL A 285 -8.20 -5.30 -16.08
N PHE A 286 -8.98 -4.23 -15.86
CA PHE A 286 -10.01 -3.79 -16.80
C PHE A 286 -9.43 -3.43 -18.18
N LYS A 287 -8.37 -2.62 -18.24
CA LYS A 287 -7.73 -2.21 -19.51
C LYS A 287 -7.19 -3.42 -20.26
N ALA A 288 -6.55 -4.36 -19.56
CA ALA A 288 -6.05 -5.58 -20.19
C ALA A 288 -7.20 -6.41 -20.80
N ALA A 289 -8.33 -6.52 -20.10
CA ALA A 289 -9.52 -7.19 -20.63
C ALA A 289 -10.10 -6.46 -21.87
N GLU A 290 -10.19 -5.13 -21.83
CA GLU A 290 -10.71 -4.32 -22.94
C GLU A 290 -9.86 -4.45 -24.21
N GLN A 291 -8.53 -4.42 -24.08
CA GLN A 291 -7.60 -4.56 -25.20
C GLN A 291 -7.72 -5.92 -25.88
N GLN A 292 -7.83 -6.99 -25.09
CA GLN A 292 -7.92 -8.34 -25.64
C GLN A 292 -9.25 -8.57 -26.35
N LEU A 293 -10.35 -7.99 -25.86
CA LEU A 293 -11.62 -7.98 -26.59
C LEU A 293 -11.52 -7.28 -27.95
N LYS A 294 -10.87 -6.10 -28.00
CA LYS A 294 -10.62 -5.38 -29.25
C LYS A 294 -9.82 -6.26 -30.23
N GLN A 295 -8.81 -6.99 -29.75
CA GLN A 295 -8.04 -7.93 -30.56
C GLN A 295 -8.87 -9.12 -31.04
N TYR A 296 -9.73 -9.68 -30.19
CA TYR A 296 -10.63 -10.77 -30.54
C TYR A 296 -11.61 -10.36 -31.65
N ASN A 297 -12.31 -9.23 -31.48
CA ASN A 297 -13.27 -8.72 -32.45
C ASN A 297 -12.62 -8.45 -33.82
N LYS A 298 -11.39 -7.92 -33.82
CA LYS A 298 -10.60 -7.74 -35.04
C LYS A 298 -10.36 -9.07 -35.75
N ARG A 299 -9.90 -10.10 -35.03
CA ARG A 299 -9.66 -11.45 -35.60
C ARG A 299 -10.94 -12.11 -36.12
N VAL A 300 -12.08 -11.88 -35.48
CA VAL A 300 -13.38 -12.38 -35.96
C VAL A 300 -13.80 -11.66 -37.23
N SER A 301 -13.60 -10.34 -37.33
CA SER A 301 -13.94 -9.56 -38.53
C SER A 301 -13.06 -9.86 -39.76
N GLU A 302 -11.86 -10.40 -39.53
CA GLU A 302 -10.88 -10.74 -40.58
C GLU A 302 -11.04 -12.18 -41.12
N ASN A 303 -11.89 -13.01 -40.49
CA ASN A 303 -12.15 -14.42 -40.87
C ASN A 303 -13.58 -14.63 -41.36
#